data_AF-A0A8T6MFS8-F1
#
_entry.id   AF-A0A8T6MFS8-F1
#
_cell.length_a   1.000
_cell.length_b   1.000
_cell.length_c   1.000
_cell.angle_alpha   90.00
_cell.angle_beta   90.00
_cell.angle_gamma   90.00
#
_symmetry.space_group_name_H-M   'P 1'
#
loop_
_entity.id
_entity.type
_entity.pdbx_description
1 polymer ?
#
loop_
_entity_poly.entity_id
_entity_poly.type
_entity_poly.pdbx_seq_one_letter_code
_entity_poly.pdbx_strand_id
1 'polypeptide(L)' 'PIPALDGGHVMFTLFEIITRKKPSDKFLEYAQITGFIILIALLLFANGNDIYKLFR' A
#
# COMPACT_ATOMS: atom_id res chain seq x y z
N PRO A 1 -13.27 -6.49 16.62
CA PRO A 1 -14.21 -5.35 16.46
C PRO A 1 -13.42 -4.03 16.26
N ILE A 2 -13.35 -3.38 15.10
CA ILE A 2 -13.97 -3.55 13.78
C ILE A 2 -12.80 -3.62 12.77
N PRO A 3 -12.55 -4.76 12.11
CA PRO A 3 -11.43 -4.88 11.17
C PRO A 3 -11.68 -4.15 9.83
N ALA A 4 -12.94 -3.85 9.48
CA ALA A 4 -13.34 -3.53 8.11
C ALA A 4 -13.12 -2.08 7.60
N LEU A 5 -12.60 -1.16 8.43
CA LEU A 5 -12.57 0.27 8.10
C LEU A 5 -11.16 0.81 7.74
N ASP A 6 -10.18 -0.07 7.53
CA ASP A 6 -8.90 0.31 6.93
C ASP A 6 -8.94 -0.09 5.44
N GLY A 7 -8.55 0.80 4.53
CA GLY A 7 -8.76 0.65 3.08
C GLY A 7 -8.24 -0.67 2.47
N GLY A 8 -7.36 -1.40 3.17
CA GLY A 8 -6.96 -2.78 2.84
C GLY A 8 -8.08 -3.81 2.88
N HIS A 9 -9.13 -3.62 3.70
CA HIS A 9 -10.27 -4.54 3.81
C HIS A 9 -11.23 -4.49 2.63
N VAL A 10 -11.40 -3.33 1.98
CA VAL A 10 -12.25 -3.20 0.77
C VAL A 10 -11.66 -4.01 -0.39
N MET A 11 -10.33 -3.98 -0.54
CA MET A 11 -9.61 -4.84 -1.49
C MET A 11 -9.73 -6.32 -1.12
N PHE A 12 -9.82 -6.64 0.17
CA PHE A 12 -10.02 -7.98 0.67
C PHE A 12 -11.41 -8.54 0.31
N THR A 13 -12.47 -7.76 0.48
CA THR A 13 -13.83 -8.16 0.07
C THR A 13 -13.90 -8.37 -1.45
N LEU A 14 -13.26 -7.51 -2.25
CA LEU A 14 -13.18 -7.69 -3.71
C LEU A 14 -12.38 -8.95 -4.10
N PHE A 15 -11.24 -9.19 -3.48
CA PHE A 15 -10.42 -10.37 -3.75
C PHE A 15 -11.09 -11.66 -3.28
N GLU A 16 -11.80 -11.64 -2.14
CA GLU A 16 -12.53 -12.77 -1.60
C GLU A 16 -13.76 -13.10 -2.47
N ILE A 17 -14.44 -12.09 -3.03
CA ILE A 17 -15.51 -12.28 -4.03
C ILE A 17 -14.97 -12.93 -5.32
N ILE A 18 -13.79 -12.49 -5.79
CA ILE A 18 -13.17 -13.01 -7.03
C ILE A 18 -12.57 -14.41 -6.84
N THR A 19 -11.92 -14.65 -5.70
CA THR A 19 -11.05 -15.82 -5.49
C THR A 19 -11.67 -16.87 -4.56
N ARG A 20 -12.75 -16.55 -3.84
CA ARG A 20 -13.43 -17.39 -2.82
C ARG A 20 -12.51 -18.04 -1.78
N LYS A 21 -11.28 -17.53 -1.64
CA LYS A 21 -10.26 -18.02 -0.74
C LYS A 21 -9.92 -16.89 0.22
N LYS A 22 -9.97 -17.17 1.53
CA LYS A 22 -9.53 -16.24 2.56
C LYS A 22 -8.04 -15.93 2.34
N PRO A 23 -7.68 -14.69 2.00
CA PRO A 23 -6.28 -14.28 1.95
C PRO A 23 -5.63 -14.50 3.33
N SER A 24 -4.37 -14.91 3.33
CA SER A 24 -3.60 -15.13 4.56
C SER A 24 -3.17 -13.78 5.15
N ASP A 25 -3.28 -13.62 6.48
CA ASP A 25 -2.87 -12.40 7.20
C ASP A 25 -1.42 -11.96 6.87
N LYS A 26 -0.52 -12.91 6.58
CA LYS A 26 0.86 -12.61 6.19
C LYS A 26 0.95 -11.89 4.85
N PHE A 27 0.13 -12.27 3.86
CA PHE A 27 0.11 -11.60 2.56
C PHE A 27 -0.32 -10.14 2.70
N LEU A 28 -1.25 -9.86 3.62
CA LEU A 28 -1.71 -8.52 3.92
C LEU A 28 -0.60 -7.66 4.49
N GLU A 29 0.13 -8.19 5.47
CA GLU A 29 1.26 -7.51 6.10
C GLU A 29 2.35 -7.18 5.06
N TYR A 30 2.67 -8.12 4.17
CA TYR A 30 3.61 -7.87 3.08
C TYR A 30 3.11 -6.82 2.09
N ALA A 31 1.86 -6.90 1.64
CA ALA A 31 1.30 -5.93 0.70
C ALA A 31 1.29 -4.51 1.27
N GLN A 32 0.96 -4.36 2.55
CA GLN A 32 0.93 -3.08 3.23
C GLN A 32 2.33 -2.49 3.43
N ILE A 33 3.30 -3.32 3.85
CA ILE A 33 4.70 -2.90 3.99
C ILE A 33 5.27 -2.51 2.62
N THR A 34 5.01 -3.30 1.57
CA THR A 34 5.47 -3.00 0.20
C THR A 34 4.86 -1.70 -0.30
N GLY A 35 3.55 -1.49 -0.12
CA GLY A 35 2.87 -0.24 -0.52
C GLY A 35 3.41 0.98 0.22
N PHE A 36 3.67 0.85 1.51
CA PHE A 36 4.25 1.92 2.32
C PHE A 36 5.69 2.27 1.89
N ILE A 37 6.52 1.25 1.62
CA ILE A 37 7.88 1.45 1.10
C ILE A 37 7.86 2.17 -0.25
N ILE A 38 6.94 1.79 -1.16
CA ILE A 38 6.79 2.45 -2.47
C ILE A 38 6.39 3.91 -2.30
N LEU A 39 5.46 4.22 -1.39
CA LEU A 39 5.04 5.59 -1.09
C LEU A 39 6.22 6.43 -0.58
N ILE A 40 6.99 5.92 0.39
CA ILE A 40 8.17 6.60 0.93
C ILE A 40 9.21 6.82 -0.17
N ALA A 41 9.47 5.82 -1.00
CA ALA A 41 10.42 5.91 -2.11
C ALA A 41 10.00 6.97 -3.13
N LEU A 42 8.72 7.01 -3.50
CA LEU A 42 8.17 8.03 -4.40
C LEU A 42 8.24 9.43 -3.80
N LEU A 43 7.95 9.56 -2.51
CA LEU A 43 8.03 10.84 -1.81
C LEU A 43 9.48 11.35 -1.78
N LEU A 44 10.45 10.50 -1.46
CA LEU A 44 11.87 10.85 -1.51
C LEU A 44 12.32 11.19 -2.93
N PHE A 45 11.88 10.43 -3.93
CA PHE A 45 12.21 10.69 -5.33
C PHE A 45 11.65 12.03 -5.81
N ALA A 46 10.38 12.32 -5.53
CA ALA A 46 9.74 13.58 -5.89
C ALA A 46 10.41 14.78 -5.19
N ASN A 47 10.62 14.71 -3.87
CA ASN A 47 11.29 15.77 -3.12
C ASN A 47 12.75 15.96 -3.56
N GLY A 48 13.48 14.88 -3.81
CA GLY A 48 14.85 14.95 -4.31
C GLY A 48 14.93 15.56 -5.72
N ASN A 49 13.99 15.21 -6.59
CA ASN A 49 13.88 15.79 -7.92
C ASN A 49 13.51 17.29 -7.86
N ASP A 50 12.63 17.69 -6.95
CA ASP A 50 12.29 19.09 -6.72
C ASP A 50 13.49 19.90 -6.20
N ILE A 51 14.26 19.35 -5.25
CA ILE A 51 15.50 19.98 -4.74
C ILE A 51 16.53 20.10 -5.87
N TYR A 52 16.75 19.03 -6.64
CA TYR A 52 17.70 19.06 -7.76
C TYR A 52 17.32 20.13 -8.79
N LYS A 53 16.03 20.29 -9.06
CA LYS A 53 15.50 21.31 -9.96
C LYS A 53 15.54 22.72 -9.36
N LEU A 54 15.56 22.85 -8.04
CA LEU A 54 15.70 24.14 -7.34
C LEU A 54 17.14 24.66 -7.34
N PHE A 55 18.13 23.75 -7.36
CA PHE A 55 19.56 24.09 -7.41
C PHE A 55 20.13 24.21 -8.83
N ARG A 56 19.34 23.96 -9.88
CA ARG A 56 19.71 24.12 -11.30
C ARG A 56 18.93 25.26 -11.94
#